data_AF-A0A7W2DXV7-F1
#
_entry.id   AF-A0A7W2DXV7-F1
#
_cell.length_a   1.000
_cell.length_b   1.000
_cell.length_c   1.000
_cell.angle_alpha   90.00
_cell.angle_beta   90.00
_cell.angle_gamma   90.00
#
_symmetry.space_group_name_H-M   'P 1'
#
loop_
_entity.id
_entity.type
_entity.pdbx_description
1 polymer ?
#
loop_
_entity_poly.entity_id
_entity_poly.type
_entity_poly.pdbx_seq_one_letter_code
_entity_poly.pdbx_strand_id
1 'polypeptide(L)'
;MDLYVESVSNLWLADTPLADAAERLRGLERFPELQPDEEGITGIADTYAFFAALCMRYALLAHSSGNADDAVSCGHAALTAMGMLDQNVAGAGFQADEQRLQSLSLSGDAAGLWDASVMAGRERFRVVVGRLPRQASS
;
A
#
# COMPACT_ATOMS: atom_id res chain seq x y z
N MET A 1 3.33 14.31 0.23
CA MET A 1 2.08 13.55 0.50
C MET A 1 1.18 13.54 -0.74
N ASP A 2 1.10 14.66 -1.46
CA ASP A 2 0.27 14.84 -2.66
C ASP A 2 0.49 13.76 -3.72
N LEU A 3 1.75 13.43 -4.04
CA LEU A 3 2.07 12.39 -5.04
C LEU A 3 1.44 11.02 -4.71
N TYR A 4 1.55 10.56 -3.47
CA TYR A 4 1.07 9.24 -3.09
C TYR A 4 -0.46 9.20 -3.09
N VAL A 5 -1.10 10.21 -2.48
CA VAL A 5 -2.56 10.29 -2.39
C VAL A 5 -3.19 10.38 -3.77
N GLU A 6 -2.69 11.28 -4.63
CA GLU A 6 -3.18 11.40 -6.00
C GLU A 6 -2.97 10.11 -6.80
N SER A 7 -1.83 9.42 -6.60
CA SER A 7 -1.54 8.18 -7.33
C SER A 7 -2.48 7.06 -6.91
N VAL A 8 -2.77 6.93 -5.60
CA VAL A 8 -3.81 6.00 -5.13
C VAL A 8 -5.13 6.34 -5.80
N SER A 9 -5.60 7.58 -5.69
CA SER A 9 -6.91 7.99 -6.21
C SER A 9 -7.05 7.72 -7.70
N ASN A 10 -6.01 7.99 -8.49
CA ASN A 10 -6.08 7.78 -9.94
C ASN A 10 -5.97 6.30 -10.33
N LEU A 11 -5.29 5.46 -9.55
CA LEU A 11 -5.25 4.00 -9.78
C LEU A 11 -6.62 3.34 -9.62
N TRP A 12 -7.53 3.95 -8.85
CA TRP A 12 -8.92 3.46 -8.73
C TRP A 12 -9.80 3.83 -9.93
N LEU A 13 -9.35 4.75 -10.80
CA LEU A 13 -10.04 5.11 -12.02
C LEU A 13 -9.62 4.16 -13.17
N ALA A 14 -10.08 2.91 -13.10
CA ALA A 14 -9.68 1.85 -14.04
C ALA A 14 -9.87 2.20 -15.52
N ASP A 15 -10.87 3.03 -15.85
CA ASP A 15 -11.17 3.46 -17.23
C ASP A 15 -10.35 4.68 -17.68
N THR A 16 -9.51 5.25 -16.81
CA THR A 16 -8.74 6.46 -17.09
C THR A 16 -7.24 6.12 -17.18
N PRO A 17 -6.63 6.29 -18.38
CA PRO A 17 -5.20 6.14 -18.53
C PRO A 17 -4.44 7.13 -17.65
N LEU A 18 -3.42 6.65 -16.94
CA LEU A 18 -2.57 7.48 -16.09
C LEU A 18 -1.43 8.08 -16.92
N ALA A 19 -1.69 9.21 -17.59
CA ALA A 19 -0.77 9.81 -18.57
C ALA A 19 0.60 10.21 -17.99
N ASP A 20 0.67 10.47 -16.69
CA ASP A 20 1.87 10.89 -15.95
C ASP A 20 2.49 9.75 -15.11
N ALA A 21 2.11 8.49 -15.36
CA ALA A 21 2.59 7.33 -14.59
C ALA A 21 4.12 7.26 -14.47
N ALA A 22 4.84 7.52 -15.56
CA ALA A 22 6.31 7.50 -15.57
C ALA A 22 6.93 8.63 -14.73
N GLU A 23 6.29 9.80 -14.67
CA GLU A 23 6.72 10.89 -13.81
C GLU A 23 6.44 10.60 -12.34
N ARG A 24 5.26 10.03 -12.05
CA ARG A 24 4.89 9.57 -10.71
C ARG A 24 5.86 8.50 -10.21
N LEU A 25 6.22 7.55 -11.07
CA LEU A 25 7.21 6.51 -10.78
C LEU A 25 8.57 7.12 -10.42
N ARG A 26 9.10 8.05 -11.23
CA ARG A 26 10.36 8.76 -10.91
C ARG A 26 10.27 9.59 -9.63
N GLY A 27 9.09 10.13 -9.31
CA GLY A 27 8.84 10.80 -8.04
C GLY A 27 8.93 9.83 -6.86
N LEU A 28 8.29 8.68 -7.00
CA LEU A 28 8.24 7.63 -5.99
C LEU A 28 9.60 6.98 -5.77
N GLU A 29 10.36 6.70 -6.83
CA GLU A 29 11.71 6.12 -6.74
C GLU A 29 12.74 7.02 -6.05
N ARG A 30 12.38 8.26 -5.70
CA ARG A 30 13.19 9.16 -4.87
C ARG A 30 12.80 9.15 -3.39
N PHE A 31 11.79 8.36 -3.02
CA PHE A 31 11.39 8.21 -1.63
C PHE A 31 12.54 7.57 -0.85
N PRO A 32 12.83 8.05 0.37
CA PRO A 32 13.91 7.52 1.20
C PRO A 32 13.72 6.02 1.45
N GLU A 33 12.47 5.57 1.56
CA GLU A 33 12.14 4.16 1.79
C GLU A 33 12.55 3.27 0.61
N LEU A 34 12.59 3.78 -0.62
CA LEU A 34 13.02 3.02 -1.80
C LEU A 34 14.51 3.20 -2.11
N GLN A 35 15.23 4.03 -1.33
CA GLN A 35 16.67 4.14 -1.48
C GLN A 35 17.36 2.95 -0.81
N PRO A 36 18.50 2.49 -1.35
CA PRO A 36 19.32 1.52 -0.65
C PRO A 36 19.79 2.10 0.69
N ASP A 37 19.49 1.39 1.77
CA ASP A 37 19.91 1.71 3.13
C ASP A 37 20.79 0.57 3.67
N GLU A 38 21.95 0.92 4.21
CA GLU A 38 22.93 -0.03 4.74
C GLU A 38 22.51 -0.58 6.12
N GLU A 39 21.74 0.18 6.90
CA GLU A 39 21.27 -0.25 8.22
C GLU A 39 20.06 -1.20 8.14
N GLY A 40 19.36 -1.16 7.01
CA GLY A 40 18.14 -1.92 6.79
C GLY A 40 16.96 -1.39 7.61
N ILE A 41 15.76 -1.84 7.24
CA ILE A 41 14.52 -1.37 7.84
C ILE A 41 14.33 -2.05 9.20
N THR A 42 14.44 -1.28 10.28
CA THR A 42 14.37 -1.80 11.66
C THR A 42 13.11 -1.35 12.42
N GLY A 43 12.46 -0.26 11.99
CA GLY A 43 11.24 0.27 12.60
C GLY A 43 9.96 -0.31 12.00
N ILE A 44 8.91 -0.42 12.84
CA ILE A 44 7.55 -0.78 12.38
C ILE A 44 7.05 0.28 11.39
N ALA A 45 7.15 1.57 11.72
CA ALA A 45 6.71 2.64 10.81
C ALA A 45 7.44 2.59 9.45
N ASP A 46 8.75 2.35 9.50
CA ASP A 46 9.61 2.32 8.31
C ASP A 46 9.29 1.12 7.43
N THR A 47 8.99 -0.04 8.05
CA THR A 47 8.51 -1.23 7.33
C THR A 47 7.22 -0.95 6.58
N TYR A 48 6.28 -0.23 7.20
CA TYR A 48 5.02 0.11 6.58
C TYR A 48 5.20 1.13 5.45
N ALA A 49 6.01 2.15 5.68
CA ALA A 49 6.32 3.17 4.68
C ALA A 49 7.01 2.56 3.46
N PHE A 50 7.96 1.64 3.67
CA PHE A 50 8.61 0.86 2.62
C PHE A 50 7.63 0.06 1.80
N PHE A 51 6.82 -0.79 2.43
CA PHE A 51 5.88 -1.62 1.69
C PHE A 51 4.79 -0.80 0.99
N ALA A 52 4.36 0.34 1.57
CA ALA A 52 3.46 1.27 0.90
C ALA A 52 4.08 1.84 -0.38
N ALA A 53 5.33 2.32 -0.31
CA ALA A 53 6.05 2.82 -1.47
C ALA A 53 6.30 1.72 -2.52
N LEU A 54 6.66 0.51 -2.09
CA LEU A 54 6.92 -0.63 -2.96
C LEU A 54 5.65 -1.09 -3.70
N CYS A 55 4.52 -1.20 -2.99
CA CYS A 55 3.23 -1.55 -3.60
C CYS A 55 2.81 -0.50 -4.62
N MET A 56 2.93 0.79 -4.28
CA MET A 56 2.61 1.88 -5.19
C MET A 56 3.48 1.83 -6.46
N ARG A 57 4.76 1.50 -6.31
CA ARG A 57 5.70 1.39 -7.44
C ARG A 57 5.23 0.35 -8.45
N TYR A 58 4.90 -0.85 -7.96
CA TYR A 58 4.44 -1.93 -8.84
C TYR A 58 3.02 -1.69 -9.36
N ALA A 59 2.15 -1.03 -8.61
CA ALA A 59 0.82 -0.66 -9.09
C ALA A 59 0.89 0.33 -10.27
N LEU A 60 1.74 1.36 -10.16
CA LEU A 60 1.98 2.31 -11.24
C LEU A 60 2.61 1.64 -12.47
N LEU A 61 3.57 0.72 -12.26
CA LEU A 61 4.16 -0.07 -13.34
C LEU A 61 3.10 -0.90 -14.06
N ALA A 62 2.33 -1.72 -13.32
CA ALA A 62 1.29 -2.57 -13.87
C ALA A 62 0.22 -1.78 -14.63
N HIS A 63 -0.21 -0.63 -14.10
CA HIS A 63 -1.18 0.25 -14.75
C HIS A 63 -0.64 0.86 -16.04
N SER A 64 0.64 1.23 -16.07
CA SER A 64 1.27 1.89 -17.22
C SER A 64 1.68 0.92 -18.35
N SER A 65 2.10 -0.30 -17.99
CA SER A 65 2.64 -1.27 -18.94
C SER A 65 1.57 -2.21 -19.50
N GLY A 66 0.47 -2.42 -18.76
CA GLY A 66 -0.51 -3.46 -19.07
C GLY A 66 0.08 -4.88 -19.00
N ASN A 67 1.27 -5.05 -18.42
CA ASN A 67 1.99 -6.31 -18.35
C ASN A 67 1.53 -7.13 -17.13
N ALA A 68 1.17 -8.40 -17.38
CA ALA A 68 0.78 -9.33 -16.34
C ALA A 68 1.89 -9.56 -15.30
N ASP A 69 3.16 -9.54 -15.69
CA ASP A 69 4.29 -9.76 -14.77
C ASP A 69 4.43 -8.63 -13.75
N ASP A 70 4.16 -7.39 -14.17
CA ASP A 70 4.15 -6.23 -13.28
C ASP A 70 2.97 -6.31 -12.31
N ALA A 71 1.81 -6.79 -12.78
CA ALA A 71 0.64 -7.03 -11.93
C ALA A 71 0.90 -8.15 -10.90
N VAL A 72 1.58 -9.23 -11.28
CA VAL A 72 2.01 -10.30 -10.36
C VAL A 72 2.98 -9.76 -9.32
N SER A 73 3.95 -8.94 -9.74
CA SER A 73 4.90 -8.30 -8.83
C SER A 73 4.20 -7.35 -7.84
N CYS A 74 3.18 -6.62 -8.30
CA CYS A 74 2.32 -5.80 -7.45
C CYS A 74 1.56 -6.65 -6.42
N GLY A 75 0.96 -7.76 -6.86
CA GLY A 75 0.27 -8.69 -5.98
C GLY A 75 1.19 -9.30 -4.93
N HIS A 76 2.41 -9.70 -5.33
CA HIS A 76 3.41 -10.22 -4.41
C HIS A 76 3.79 -9.18 -3.35
N ALA A 77 4.13 -7.94 -3.75
CA ALA A 77 4.48 -6.88 -2.82
C ALA A 77 3.35 -6.60 -1.82
N ALA A 78 2.09 -6.57 -2.29
CA ALA A 78 0.92 -6.36 -1.43
C ALA A 78 0.71 -7.50 -0.44
N LEU A 79 0.87 -8.77 -0.87
CA LEU A 79 0.74 -9.93 0.02
C LEU A 79 1.89 -10.01 1.03
N THR A 80 3.12 -9.70 0.62
CA THR A 80 4.26 -9.61 1.54
C THR A 80 4.04 -8.52 2.57
N ALA A 81 3.57 -7.33 2.13
CA ALA A 81 3.20 -6.25 3.02
C ALA A 81 2.19 -6.75 4.05
N MET A 82 1.07 -7.32 3.61
CA MET A 82 0.03 -7.89 4.47
C MET A 82 0.57 -8.93 5.46
N GLY A 83 1.42 -9.86 5.03
CA GLY A 83 2.04 -10.84 5.93
C GLY A 83 2.92 -10.18 7.00
N MET A 84 3.66 -9.15 6.64
CA MET A 84 4.44 -8.34 7.58
C MET A 84 3.54 -7.51 8.50
N LEU A 85 2.39 -7.04 8.02
CA LEU A 85 1.38 -6.36 8.85
C LEU A 85 0.84 -7.31 9.92
N ASP A 86 0.36 -8.49 9.53
CA ASP A 86 -0.27 -9.44 10.43
C ASP A 86 0.70 -9.98 11.49
N GLN A 87 1.96 -10.23 11.11
CA GLN A 87 3.00 -10.66 12.05
C GLN A 87 3.39 -9.55 13.03
N ASN A 88 3.38 -8.28 12.61
CA ASN A 88 3.69 -7.14 13.47
C ASN A 88 2.49 -6.68 14.32
N VAL A 89 1.29 -7.19 14.05
CA VAL A 89 0.06 -6.86 14.78
C VAL A 89 -0.47 -8.06 15.58
N ALA A 90 0.21 -8.40 16.67
CA ALA A 90 -0.33 -9.37 17.65
C ALA A 90 -1.77 -9.02 18.06
N GLY A 91 -2.71 -9.94 17.83
CA GLY A 91 -4.13 -9.80 18.18
C GLY A 91 -5.04 -9.13 17.14
N ALA A 92 -4.52 -8.72 15.97
CA ALA A 92 -5.40 -8.22 14.91
C ALA A 92 -5.98 -9.34 14.06
N GLY A 93 -7.28 -9.58 14.21
CA GLY A 93 -8.05 -10.46 13.34
C GLY A 93 -8.53 -9.75 12.07
N PHE A 94 -7.63 -9.16 11.27
CA PHE A 94 -8.02 -8.51 10.00
C PHE A 94 -8.38 -9.50 8.89
N GLN A 95 -8.27 -10.80 9.14
CA GLN A 95 -8.60 -11.87 8.18
C GLN A 95 -10.03 -11.76 7.65
N ALA A 96 -11.00 -11.41 8.50
CA ALA A 96 -12.39 -11.25 8.08
C ALA A 96 -12.57 -10.05 7.13
N ASP A 97 -11.90 -8.92 7.43
CA ASP A 97 -11.91 -7.74 6.57
C ASP A 97 -11.19 -8.01 5.24
N GLU A 98 -10.10 -8.77 5.26
CA GLU A 98 -9.36 -9.16 4.07
C GLU A 98 -10.17 -10.12 3.18
N GLN A 99 -10.81 -11.12 3.76
CA GLN A 99 -11.68 -12.04 3.02
C GLN A 99 -12.86 -11.30 2.38
N ARG A 100 -13.40 -10.28 3.07
CA ARG A 100 -14.42 -9.38 2.52
C ARG A 100 -13.88 -8.57 1.35
N LEU A 101 -12.69 -7.97 1.48
CA LEU A 101 -12.04 -7.20 0.40
C LEU A 101 -11.75 -8.07 -0.83
N GLN A 102 -11.23 -9.27 -0.63
CA GLN A 102 -11.01 -10.24 -1.71
C GLN A 102 -12.32 -10.61 -2.41
N SER A 103 -13.39 -10.84 -1.65
CA SER A 103 -14.72 -11.14 -2.22
C SER A 103 -15.26 -9.98 -3.06
N LEU A 104 -15.12 -8.73 -2.59
CA LEU A 104 -15.52 -7.53 -3.33
C LEU A 104 -14.69 -7.33 -4.61
N SER A 105 -13.38 -7.62 -4.55
CA SER A 105 -12.51 -7.58 -5.71
C SER A 105 -12.91 -8.60 -6.78
N LEU A 106 -13.39 -9.79 -6.38
CA LEU A 106 -13.86 -10.81 -7.31
C LEU A 106 -15.25 -10.49 -7.89
N SER A 107 -16.08 -9.72 -7.19
CA SER A 107 -17.42 -9.34 -7.65
C SER A 107 -17.45 -8.11 -8.56
N GLY A 108 -16.33 -7.37 -8.69
CA GLY A 108 -16.21 -6.19 -9.55
C GLY A 108 -16.90 -4.92 -9.03
N ASP A 109 -17.33 -4.89 -7.77
CA ASP A 109 -17.93 -3.69 -7.15
C ASP A 109 -16.83 -2.74 -6.64
N ALA A 110 -16.31 -1.90 -7.55
CA ALA A 110 -15.20 -0.99 -7.27
C ALA A 110 -15.53 0.02 -6.16
N ALA A 111 -16.79 0.48 -6.06
CA ALA A 111 -17.21 1.42 -5.03
C ALA A 111 -17.21 0.75 -3.64
N GLY A 112 -17.79 -0.45 -3.55
CA GLY A 112 -17.76 -1.24 -2.32
C GLY A 112 -16.34 -1.64 -1.91
N LEU A 113 -15.47 -1.96 -2.88
CA LEU A 113 -14.07 -2.27 -2.65
C LEU A 113 -13.28 -1.07 -2.12
N TRP A 114 -13.46 0.12 -2.70
CA TRP A 114 -12.83 1.37 -2.23
C TRP A 114 -13.23 1.69 -0.78
N ASP A 115 -14.53 1.71 -0.48
CA ASP A 115 -15.03 2.05 0.86
C ASP A 115 -14.53 1.07 1.92
N ALA A 116 -14.56 -0.23 1.60
CA ALA A 116 -14.03 -1.27 2.48
C ALA A 116 -12.51 -1.12 2.68
N SER A 117 -11.77 -0.79 1.62
CA SER A 117 -10.32 -0.60 1.67
C SER A 117 -9.93 0.59 2.55
N VAL A 118 -10.63 1.72 2.38
CA VAL A 118 -10.44 2.92 3.21
C VAL A 118 -10.76 2.63 4.68
N MET A 119 -11.86 1.92 4.95
CA MET A 119 -12.27 1.57 6.31
C MET A 119 -11.25 0.64 6.99
N ALA A 120 -10.84 -0.45 6.32
CA ALA A 120 -9.85 -1.39 6.83
C ALA A 120 -8.48 -0.72 7.03
N GLY A 121 -8.06 0.13 6.08
CA GLY A 121 -6.83 0.90 6.17
C GLY A 121 -6.81 1.86 7.36
N ARG A 122 -7.94 2.55 7.65
CA ARG A 122 -8.06 3.41 8.83
C ARG A 122 -7.91 2.66 10.14
N GLU A 123 -8.51 1.48 10.24
CA GLU A 123 -8.43 0.70 11.48
C GLU A 123 -7.02 0.15 11.71
N ARG A 124 -6.38 -0.38 10.66
CA ARG A 124 -4.97 -0.77 10.70
C ARG A 124 -4.08 0.40 11.11
N PHE A 125 -4.27 1.57 10.52
CA PHE A 125 -3.52 2.77 10.87
C PHE A 125 -3.68 3.15 12.35
N ARG A 126 -4.89 3.10 12.92
CA ARG A 126 -5.11 3.37 14.35
C ARG A 126 -4.32 2.40 15.24
N VAL A 127 -4.33 1.11 14.91
CA VAL A 127 -3.60 0.10 15.68
C VAL A 127 -2.09 0.35 15.62
N VAL A 128 -1.55 0.69 14.45
CA VAL A 128 -0.13 1.00 14.26
C VAL A 128 0.27 2.24 15.05
N VAL A 129 -0.49 3.33 14.92
CA VAL A 129 -0.23 4.58 15.65
C VAL A 129 -0.26 4.35 17.16
N GLY A 130 -1.19 3.51 17.65
CA GLY A 130 -1.26 3.16 19.07
C GLY A 130 -0.02 2.43 19.62
N ARG A 131 0.82 1.85 18.74
CA ARG A 131 2.04 1.11 19.10
C ARG A 131 3.32 1.94 18.91
N LEU A 132 3.25 3.07 18.21
CA LEU A 132 4.41 3.94 18.09
C LEU A 132 4.80 4.48 19.47
N PRO A 133 6.10 4.53 19.81
CA PRO A 133 6.53 5.12 21.07
C PRO A 133 5.96 6.53 21.17
N ARG A 134 5.26 6.84 22.26
CA ARG A 134 4.91 8.24 22.55
C ARG A 134 6.23 8.98 22.68
N GLN A 135 6.52 9.90 21.76
CA GLN A 135 7.60 10.84 21.95
C GLN A 135 7.30 11.57 23.27
N ALA A 136 8.09 11.28 24.30
CA ALA A 136 8.10 12.10 25.49
C ALA A 136 8.64 13.46 25.05
N SER A 137 7.74 14.43 24.94
CA SER A 137 8.10 15.83 24.71
C SER A 137 9.09 16.22 25.81
N SER A 138 10.35 16.46 25.44
CA SER A 138 11.32 17.16 26.27
C SER A 138 11.08 18.67 26.19
#